data_AF-A0A1H3BRT1-F1
#
_entry.id   AF-A0A1H3BRT1-F1
#
_cell.length_a   1.000
_cell.length_b   1.000
_cell.length_c   1.000
_cell.angle_alpha   90.00
_cell.angle_beta   90.00
_cell.angle_gamma   90.00
#
_symmetry.space_group_name_H-M   'P 1'
#
loop_
_entity.id
_entity.type
_entity.pdbx_description
1 polymer ?
#
loop_
_entity_poly.entity_id
_entity_poly.type
_entity_poly.pdbx_seq_one_letter_code
_entity_poly.pdbx_strand_id
1 'polypeptide(L)'
;MNTAVKRLETTGLALRDALTNQDWAAIGLLDQQCREAVDDAMREVERDSDLKMTLEDILAIYRDLVTSCRNVRERLGEEMAQVNKAHQGAKIYKMFG
;
A
#
# COMPACT_ATOMS: atom_id res chain seq x y z
N MET A 1 -14.14 -12.67 -21.30
CA MET A 1 -13.45 -12.35 -20.03
C MET A 1 -12.03 -12.87 -20.13
N ASN A 2 -11.10 -11.95 -20.34
CA ASN A 2 -9.70 -12.23 -20.58
C ASN A 2 -9.02 -12.81 -19.31
N THR A 3 -8.14 -13.80 -19.47
CA THR A 3 -7.36 -14.43 -18.38
C THR A 3 -6.52 -13.41 -17.60
N ALA A 4 -5.96 -12.42 -18.28
CA ALA A 4 -5.19 -11.34 -17.67
C ALA A 4 -6.09 -10.44 -16.78
N VAL A 5 -7.31 -10.13 -17.22
CA VAL A 5 -8.29 -9.35 -16.43
C VAL A 5 -8.67 -10.06 -15.13
N LYS A 6 -8.95 -11.37 -15.18
CA LYS A 6 -9.21 -12.17 -13.96
C LYS A 6 -8.05 -12.16 -12.98
N ARG A 7 -6.82 -12.23 -13.49
CA ARG A 7 -5.60 -12.18 -12.66
C ARG A 7 -5.45 -10.81 -11.99
N LEU A 8 -5.77 -9.74 -12.70
CA LEU A 8 -5.80 -8.38 -12.16
C LEU A 8 -6.84 -8.20 -11.06
N GLU A 9 -8.08 -8.67 -11.26
CA GLU A 9 -9.13 -8.63 -10.24
C GLU A 9 -8.72 -9.39 -8.96
N THR A 10 -8.19 -10.60 -9.12
CA THR A 10 -7.75 -11.43 -7.99
C THR A 10 -6.61 -10.77 -7.21
N THR A 11 -5.64 -10.19 -7.92
CA THR A 11 -4.50 -9.50 -7.30
C THR A 11 -4.95 -8.22 -6.61
N GLY A 12 -5.93 -7.49 -7.16
CA GLY A 12 -6.52 -6.31 -6.55
C GLY A 12 -7.23 -6.62 -5.23
N LEU A 13 -8.00 -7.70 -5.17
CA LEU A 13 -8.63 -8.17 -3.92
C LEU A 13 -7.58 -8.52 -2.87
N ALA A 14 -6.54 -9.27 -3.24
CA ALA A 14 -5.45 -9.63 -2.34
C ALA A 14 -4.69 -8.40 -1.82
N LEU A 15 -4.45 -7.39 -2.66
CA LEU A 15 -3.84 -6.11 -2.25
C LEU A 15 -4.71 -5.36 -1.24
N ARG A 16 -6.03 -5.36 -1.43
CA ARG A 16 -6.98 -4.73 -0.50
C ARG A 16 -6.97 -5.42 0.86
N ASP A 17 -6.99 -6.74 0.87
CA ASP A 17 -6.93 -7.52 2.11
C ASP A 17 -5.59 -7.32 2.84
N ALA A 18 -4.47 -7.35 2.11
CA ALA A 18 -3.15 -7.09 2.68
C ALA A 18 -3.04 -5.66 3.26
N LEU A 19 -3.67 -4.68 2.61
CA LEU A 19 -3.76 -3.31 3.11
C LEU A 19 -4.59 -3.19 4.39
N THR A 20 -5.74 -3.88 4.47
CA THR A 20 -6.56 -3.93 5.69
C THR A 20 -5.78 -4.54 6.85
N ASN A 21 -4.97 -5.57 6.59
CA ASN A 21 -4.15 -6.24 7.60
C ASN A 21 -2.81 -5.55 7.87
N GLN A 22 -2.48 -4.48 7.15
CA GLN A 22 -1.18 -3.78 7.21
C GLN A 22 0.03 -4.72 7.00
N ASP A 23 -0.14 -5.75 6.16
CA ASP A 23 0.92 -6.69 5.82
C ASP A 23 1.81 -6.12 4.71
N TRP A 24 2.76 -5.26 5.11
CA TRP A 24 3.65 -4.55 4.18
C TRP A 24 4.53 -5.48 3.32
N ALA A 25 4.86 -6.68 3.83
CA ALA A 25 5.64 -7.66 3.09
C ALA A 25 4.80 -8.29 1.97
N ALA A 26 3.56 -8.68 2.28
CA ALA A 26 2.63 -9.19 1.28
C ALA A 26 2.30 -8.12 0.23
N ILE A 27 2.08 -6.86 0.65
CA ILE A 27 1.81 -5.74 -0.26
C ILE A 27 2.92 -5.59 -1.31
N GLY A 28 4.19 -5.65 -0.91
CA GLY A 28 5.32 -5.51 -1.84
C GLY A 28 5.36 -6.63 -2.90
N LEU A 29 5.11 -7.87 -2.49
CA LEU A 29 5.06 -9.01 -3.40
C LEU A 29 3.86 -8.92 -4.36
N LEU A 30 2.71 -8.50 -3.85
CA LEU A 30 1.48 -8.37 -4.64
C LEU A 30 1.52 -7.18 -5.61
N ASP A 31 2.18 -6.07 -5.28
CA ASP A 31 2.44 -4.94 -6.20
C ASP A 31 3.24 -5.41 -7.42
N GLN A 32 4.28 -6.21 -7.21
CA GLN A 32 5.06 -6.76 -8.32
C GLN A 32 4.19 -7.64 -9.24
N GLN A 33 3.43 -8.58 -8.66
CA GLN A 33 2.55 -9.47 -9.43
C GLN A 33 1.47 -8.69 -10.19
N CYS A 34 0.97 -7.60 -9.60
CA CYS A 34 -0.01 -6.72 -10.22
C CYS A 34 0.57 -6.05 -11.47
N ARG A 35 1.80 -5.53 -11.40
CA ARG A 35 2.47 -4.91 -12.56
C ARG A 35 2.72 -5.90 -13.69
N GLU A 36 3.16 -7.12 -13.36
CA GLU A 36 3.33 -8.19 -14.35
C GLU A 36 2.00 -8.53 -15.04
N ALA A 37 0.90 -8.63 -14.28
CA ALA A 37 -0.42 -8.89 -14.83
C ALA A 37 -0.94 -7.73 -15.70
N VAL A 38 -0.60 -6.48 -15.36
CA VAL A 38 -0.95 -5.30 -16.19
C VAL A 38 -0.18 -5.34 -17.50
N ASP A 39 1.12 -5.64 -17.46
CA ASP A 39 1.95 -5.76 -18.65
C ASP A 39 1.45 -6.85 -19.60
N ASP A 40 1.04 -8.01 -19.05
CA ASP A 40 0.44 -9.10 -19.81
C ASP A 40 -0.90 -8.67 -20.43
N ALA A 41 -1.78 -8.03 -19.65
CA ALA A 41 -3.08 -7.55 -20.13
C ALA A 41 -2.95 -6.49 -21.25
N MET A 42 -1.95 -5.61 -21.15
CA MET A 42 -1.67 -4.58 -22.15
C MET A 42 -1.12 -5.15 -23.47
N ARG A 43 -0.53 -6.34 -23.46
CA ARG A 43 -0.01 -7.01 -24.68
C ARG A 43 -1.11 -7.72 -25.47
N GLU A 44 -2.18 -8.15 -24.81
CA GLU A 44 -3.30 -8.86 -25.43
C GLU A 44 -4.32 -7.92 -26.11
N VAL A 45 -3.82 -6.88 -26.80
CA VAL A 45 -4.54 -5.71 -27.35
C VAL A 45 -5.83 -6.06 -28.12
N GLU A 46 -6.91 -6.25 -27.39
CA GLU A 46 -8.27 -5.92 -27.81
C GLU A 46 -8.74 -4.77 -26.94
N ARG A 47 -9.50 -3.82 -27.52
CA ARG A 47 -10.09 -2.71 -26.77
C ARG A 47 -11.19 -3.26 -25.86
N ASP A 48 -10.78 -3.77 -24.72
CA ASP A 48 -11.65 -4.37 -23.72
C ASP A 48 -12.06 -3.28 -22.70
N SER A 49 -13.35 -2.93 -22.69
CA SER A 49 -13.93 -2.02 -21.69
C SER A 49 -13.78 -2.57 -20.27
N ASP A 50 -13.73 -3.89 -20.11
CA ASP A 50 -13.59 -4.53 -18.82
C ASP A 50 -12.17 -4.31 -18.28
N LEU A 51 -11.16 -4.40 -19.14
CA LEU A 51 -9.77 -4.08 -18.77
C LEU A 51 -9.65 -2.64 -18.28
N LYS A 52 -10.31 -1.68 -18.95
CA LYS A 52 -10.31 -0.28 -18.50
C LYS A 52 -10.88 -0.16 -17.09
N MET A 53 -12.03 -0.77 -16.83
CA MET A 53 -12.68 -0.71 -15.51
C MET A 53 -11.79 -1.34 -14.42
N THR A 54 -11.21 -2.51 -14.69
CA THR A 54 -10.27 -3.17 -13.76
C THR A 54 -9.04 -2.30 -13.47
N LEU A 55 -8.49 -1.60 -14.46
CA LEU A 55 -7.36 -0.69 -14.26
C LEU A 55 -7.73 0.54 -13.43
N GLU A 56 -8.95 1.07 -13.61
CA GLU A 56 -9.47 2.17 -12.78
C GLU A 56 -9.62 1.74 -11.31
N ASP A 57 -10.10 0.53 -11.06
CA ASP A 57 -10.19 -0.05 -9.71
C ASP A 57 -8.80 -0.25 -9.08
N ILE A 58 -7.83 -0.73 -9.86
CA ILE A 58 -6.44 -0.87 -9.41
C ILE A 58 -5.83 0.49 -9.05
N LEU A 59 -6.08 1.54 -9.84
CA LEU A 59 -5.64 2.90 -9.52
C LEU A 59 -6.23 3.41 -8.21
N ALA A 60 -7.49 3.08 -7.91
CA ALA A 60 -8.11 3.43 -6.64
C ALA A 60 -7.40 2.73 -5.47
N ILE A 61 -7.08 1.43 -5.60
CA ILE A 61 -6.35 0.67 -4.57
C ILE A 61 -4.96 1.29 -4.30
N TYR A 62 -4.21 1.68 -5.33
CA TYR A 62 -2.91 2.32 -5.13
C TYR A 62 -3.00 3.68 -4.44
N ARG A 63 -4.05 4.46 -4.69
CA ARG A 63 -4.29 5.72 -3.97
C ARG A 63 -4.56 5.49 -2.50
N ASP A 64 -5.35 4.47 -2.17
CA ASP A 64 -5.61 4.05 -0.79
C ASP A 64 -4.32 3.60 -0.11
N LEU A 65 -3.47 2.83 -0.82
CA LEU A 65 -2.17 2.38 -0.33
C LEU A 65 -1.25 3.55 0.03
N VAL A 66 -1.11 4.53 -0.87
CA VAL A 66 -0.27 5.73 -0.64
C VAL A 66 -0.78 6.52 0.56
N THR A 67 -2.09 6.66 0.70
CA THR A 67 -2.72 7.37 1.80
C THR A 67 -2.47 6.65 3.13
N SER A 68 -2.66 5.33 3.17
CA SER A 68 -2.39 4.50 4.35
C SER A 68 -0.92 4.57 4.78
N CYS A 69 0.01 4.43 3.83
CA CYS A 69 1.45 4.57 4.09
C CYS A 69 1.81 5.95 4.67
N ARG A 70 1.18 7.03 4.19
CA ARG A 70 1.40 8.38 4.73
C ARG A 70 0.95 8.46 6.18
N ASN A 71 -0.25 7.99 6.50
CA ASN A 71 -0.79 8.01 7.85
C ASN A 71 0.08 7.22 8.84
N VAL A 72 0.58 6.05 8.41
CA VAL A 72 1.48 5.23 9.23
C VAL A 72 2.80 5.94 9.50
N ARG A 73 3.37 6.62 8.51
CA ARG A 73 4.60 7.42 8.67
C ARG A 73 4.41 8.61 9.60
N GLU A 74 3.29 9.30 9.50
CA GLU A 74 2.95 10.43 10.37
C GLU A 74 2.82 9.96 11.83
N ARG A 75 2.06 8.88 12.07
CA ARG A 75 1.92 8.29 13.41
C ARG A 75 3.27 7.87 14.00
N LEU A 76 4.12 7.19 13.23
CA LEU A 76 5.45 6.80 13.69
C LEU A 76 6.34 8.02 14.00
N GLY A 77 6.24 9.08 13.20
CA GLY A 77 6.95 10.33 13.45
C GLY A 77 6.51 11.00 14.75
N GLU A 78 5.21 11.01 15.05
CA GLU A 78 4.68 11.50 16.31
C GLU A 78 5.15 10.67 17.51
N GLU A 79 5.12 9.34 17.39
CA GLU A 79 5.62 8.41 18.42
C GLU A 79 7.11 8.66 18.71
N MET A 80 7.95 8.79 17.67
CA MET A 80 9.37 9.11 17.85
C MET A 80 9.59 10.47 18.51
N ALA A 81 8.80 11.48 18.16
CA ALA A 81 8.87 12.80 18.79
C ALA A 81 8.48 12.75 20.27
N GLN A 82 7.47 11.96 20.65
CA GLN A 82 7.09 11.75 22.05
C GLN A 82 8.19 11.05 22.85
N VAL A 83 8.77 9.97 22.31
CA VAL A 83 9.87 9.26 22.98
C VAL A 83 11.08 10.18 23.21
N ASN A 84 11.46 10.96 22.19
CA ASN A 84 12.56 11.91 22.31
C ASN A 84 12.30 12.99 23.38
N LYS A 85 11.08 13.54 23.45
CA LYS A 85 10.70 14.50 24.48
C LYS A 85 10.75 13.89 25.89
N ALA A 86 10.25 12.67 26.06
CA ALA A 86 10.31 11.95 27.33
C ALA A 86 11.76 11.72 27.80
N HIS A 87 12.65 11.36 26.87
CA HIS A 87 14.07 11.17 27.17
C HIS A 87 14.76 12.47 27.60
N GLN A 88 14.46 13.60 26.94
CA GLN A 88 14.99 14.91 27.31
C GLN A 88 14.48 15.37 28.69
N GLY A 89 13.19 15.17 28.99
CA GLY A 89 12.60 15.49 30.30
C GLY A 89 13.25 14.69 31.44
N ALA A 90 13.45 13.37 31.25
CA ALA A 90 14.14 12.53 32.23
C ALA A 90 15.60 12.96 32.47
N LYS A 91 16.27 13.50 31.45
CA LYS A 91 17.65 13.99 31.56
C LYS A 91 17.76 15.28 32.38
N ILE A 92 16.75 16.15 32.32
CA ILE A 92 16.66 17.37 33.13
C ILE A 92 16.50 17.01 34.61
N TYR A 93 15.59 16.10 34.95
CA TYR A 93 15.40 15.66 36.34
C TYR A 93 16.65 15.00 36.94
N LYS A 94 17.47 14.32 36.13
CA LYS A 94 18.78 13.77 36.56
C LYS A 94 19.90 14.81 36.72
N MET A 95 19.77 15.99 36.13
CA MET A 95 20.78 17.06 36.27
C MET A 95 20.49 18.01 37.44
N PHE A 96 19.26 18.00 37.95
CA PHE A 96 18.82 18.87 39.05
C PHE A 96 18.39 18.13 40.32
N GLY A 97 18.60 16.81 40.39
CA GLY A 97 18.47 15.99 41.60
C GLY A 97 19.77 15.26 41.88
#